data_AF-A0A936SCI2-F1
#
_entry.id   AF-A0A936SCI2-F1
#
_cell.length_a   1.000
_cell.length_b   1.000
_cell.length_c   1.000
_cell.angle_alpha   90.00
_cell.angle_beta   90.00
_cell.angle_gamma   90.00
#
_symmetry.space_group_name_H-M   'P 1'
#
loop_
_entity.id
_entity.type
_entity.pdbx_description
1 polymer ?
#
loop_
_entity_poly.entity_id
_entity_poly.type
_entity_poly.pdbx_seq_one_letter_code
_entity_poly.pdbx_strand_id
1 'polypeptide(L)'
;MPVDERSFDENNVLRSRTLTEWTVHGPVATNDPIRPANSLAQRDPQVARTVSVIIENGQALATLSENEYETPGVNNNTAPTDAEYFAHLNLKRTKSHHFRNIPLSLAQTGTFSQIAGYFNSSTIATIGETDYAYIPDYKARGINSLPTESRALDKEGNVLTKTQTLFDEQNYLGASSGYLSGNLVSTWTDPSTDLSIPANSRLLRGKPTTTKLWNNETNSWISSCVQYDQYGSPRKAWEPNEDYNSSRFTETEYSSDYGFAYPTKVTTPPPDPTNTHGTNSGSFITTSYDFMTGLPLTVSNEFGQTTKTEYNDALLRPTKVYGLLISPSQ
;
A
#
# COMPACT_ATOMS: atom_id res chain seq x y z
N MET A 1 31.05 5.21 6.34
CA MET A 1 31.84 4.22 5.58
C MET A 1 30.83 3.27 4.93
N PRO A 2 30.90 3.01 3.62
CA PRO A 2 29.96 2.10 2.97
C PRO A 2 30.03 0.71 3.58
N VAL A 3 28.89 0.03 3.69
CA VAL A 3 28.82 -1.39 4.06
C VAL A 3 29.18 -2.21 2.83
N ASP A 4 30.02 -3.23 2.97
CA ASP A 4 30.52 -4.09 1.89
C ASP A 4 30.15 -5.55 2.19
N GLU A 5 29.18 -6.06 1.45
CA GLU A 5 28.68 -7.43 1.54
C GLU A 5 29.24 -8.23 0.38
N ARG A 6 29.77 -9.43 0.65
CA ARG A 6 30.44 -10.27 -0.34
C ARG A 6 29.90 -11.68 -0.27
N SER A 7 29.65 -12.27 -1.44
CA SER A 7 29.27 -13.67 -1.58
C SER A 7 30.33 -14.43 -2.36
N PHE A 8 30.71 -15.60 -1.85
CA PHE A 8 31.71 -16.48 -2.43
C PHE A 8 31.08 -17.84 -2.75
N ASP A 9 31.64 -18.54 -3.73
CA ASP A 9 31.26 -19.92 -4.00
C ASP A 9 32.00 -20.93 -3.10
N GLU A 10 31.75 -22.22 -3.33
CA GLU A 10 32.40 -23.34 -2.62
C GLU A 10 33.94 -23.38 -2.76
N ASN A 11 34.48 -22.74 -3.79
CA ASN A 11 35.92 -22.63 -4.05
C ASN A 11 36.50 -21.31 -3.53
N ASN A 12 35.73 -20.56 -2.73
CA ASN A 12 36.09 -19.26 -2.18
C ASN A 12 36.37 -18.18 -3.26
N VAL A 13 35.75 -18.31 -4.43
CA VAL A 13 35.81 -17.31 -5.50
C VAL A 13 34.66 -16.33 -5.32
N LEU A 14 34.96 -15.02 -5.33
CA LEU A 14 33.96 -13.97 -5.21
C LEU A 14 32.99 -14.02 -6.40
N ARG A 15 31.69 -14.13 -6.12
CA ARG A 15 30.61 -14.20 -7.12
C ARG A 15 29.76 -12.94 -7.17
N SER A 16 29.53 -12.31 -6.04
CA SER A 16 28.82 -11.03 -6.00
C SER A 16 29.30 -10.16 -4.85
N ARG A 17 29.07 -8.85 -5.01
CA ARG A 17 29.40 -7.84 -4.02
C ARG A 17 28.36 -6.74 -4.02
N THR A 18 27.92 -6.32 -2.85
CA THR A 18 27.00 -5.20 -2.66
C THR A 18 27.68 -4.16 -1.79
N LEU A 19 27.73 -2.92 -2.27
CA LEU A 19 28.30 -1.78 -1.56
C LEU A 19 27.21 -0.76 -1.30
N THR A 20 26.90 -0.51 -0.03
CA THR A 20 25.82 0.40 0.37
C THR A 20 26.38 1.63 1.04
N GLU A 21 26.19 2.78 0.42
CA GLU A 21 26.47 4.08 1.00
C GLU A 21 25.25 4.59 1.76
N TRP A 22 25.48 5.02 3.00
CA TRP A 22 24.46 5.53 3.90
C TRP A 22 24.63 7.03 4.12
N THR A 23 23.53 7.76 4.12
CA THR A 23 23.44 9.12 4.65
C THR A 23 22.84 9.07 6.04
N VAL A 24 23.29 9.97 6.92
CA VAL A 24 22.80 10.08 8.28
C VAL A 24 22.43 11.53 8.52
N HIS A 25 21.26 11.75 9.09
CA HIS A 25 20.84 13.10 9.46
C HIS A 25 21.41 13.47 10.83
N GLY A 26 21.88 14.72 10.90
CA GLY A 26 22.23 15.34 12.17
C GLY A 26 20.98 15.63 13.02
N PRO A 27 21.18 16.20 14.20
CA PRO A 27 20.07 16.50 15.10
C PRO A 27 19.13 17.53 14.50
N VAL A 28 17.83 17.28 14.61
CA VAL A 28 16.80 18.28 14.30
C VAL A 28 16.64 19.18 15.51
N ALA A 29 16.84 20.48 15.32
CA ALA A 29 16.65 21.46 16.39
C ALA A 29 15.22 21.39 16.93
N THR A 30 15.09 21.22 18.24
CA THR A 30 13.79 21.31 18.94
C THR A 30 13.63 22.72 19.48
N ASN A 31 12.42 23.27 19.42
CA ASN A 31 12.06 24.50 20.13
C ASN A 31 11.72 24.25 21.60
N ASP A 32 12.04 23.07 22.14
CA ASP A 32 11.79 22.68 23.53
C ASP A 32 13.00 23.08 24.40
N PRO A 33 12.89 24.15 25.22
CA PRO A 33 13.99 24.61 26.06
C PRO A 33 14.32 23.66 27.22
N ILE A 34 13.43 22.71 27.53
CA ILE A 34 13.60 21.71 28.59
C ILE A 34 14.27 20.44 28.03
N ARG A 35 14.07 20.16 26.74
CA ARG A 35 14.64 19.00 26.04
C ARG A 35 15.31 19.43 24.73
N PRO A 36 16.46 20.13 24.82
CA PRO A 36 17.17 20.56 23.63
C PRO A 36 17.66 19.33 22.84
N ALA A 37 17.65 19.46 21.52
CA ALA A 37 18.22 18.46 20.64
C ALA A 37 19.70 18.22 20.98
N ASN A 38 20.10 16.96 21.17
CA ASN A 38 21.50 16.61 21.38
C ASN A 38 22.28 16.89 20.08
N SER A 39 23.18 17.87 20.11
CA SER A 39 23.98 18.30 18.95
C SER A 39 24.89 17.21 18.36
N LEU A 40 25.13 16.12 19.09
CA LEU A 40 25.90 14.95 18.67
C LEU A 40 25.02 13.78 18.21
N ALA A 41 23.70 13.91 18.24
CA ALA A 41 22.82 12.84 17.81
C ALA A 41 22.91 12.62 16.30
N GLN A 42 23.38 11.44 15.92
CA GLN A 42 23.25 10.89 14.59
C GLN A 42 22.00 10.01 14.58
N ARG A 43 21.00 10.37 13.78
CA ARG A 43 19.74 9.62 13.70
C ARG A 43 19.44 9.23 12.27
N ASP A 44 18.55 8.25 12.13
CA ASP A 44 17.89 7.89 10.89
C ASP A 44 18.87 7.60 9.73
N PRO A 45 19.72 6.56 9.85
CA PRO A 45 20.55 6.12 8.74
C PRO A 45 19.66 5.68 7.57
N GLN A 46 19.93 6.24 6.40
CA GLN A 46 19.19 5.99 5.18
C GLN A 46 20.13 5.53 4.09
N VAL A 47 19.68 4.57 3.27
CA VAL A 47 20.46 4.11 2.12
C VAL A 47 20.42 5.20 1.06
N ALA A 48 21.55 5.85 0.80
CA ALA A 48 21.66 6.87 -0.23
C ALA A 48 21.94 6.24 -1.59
N ARG A 49 22.87 5.28 -1.66
CA ARG A 49 23.22 4.63 -2.92
C ARG A 49 23.67 3.18 -2.69
N THR A 50 23.37 2.32 -3.65
CA THR A 50 23.78 0.91 -3.64
C THR A 50 24.41 0.55 -4.97
N VAL A 51 25.63 0.04 -4.92
CA VAL A 51 26.30 -0.60 -6.04
C VAL A 51 26.20 -2.10 -5.88
N SER A 52 25.67 -2.79 -6.88
CA SER A 52 25.63 -4.26 -6.92
C SER A 52 26.52 -4.76 -8.04
N VAL A 53 27.39 -5.73 -7.75
CA VAL A 53 28.33 -6.32 -8.69
C VAL A 53 28.12 -7.82 -8.76
N ILE A 54 28.06 -8.36 -9.97
CA ILE A 54 28.00 -9.79 -10.26
C ILE A 54 29.23 -10.15 -11.10
N ILE A 55 29.91 -11.23 -10.71
CA ILE A 55 31.11 -11.74 -11.37
C ILE A 55 30.84 -13.15 -11.91
N GLU A 56 30.95 -13.29 -13.23
CA GLU A 56 30.77 -14.56 -13.91
C GLU A 56 31.77 -14.70 -15.06
N ASN A 57 32.35 -15.89 -15.22
CA ASN A 57 33.27 -16.22 -16.33
C ASN A 57 34.41 -15.20 -16.54
N GLY A 58 34.95 -14.63 -15.45
CA GLY A 58 36.03 -13.64 -15.49
C GLY A 58 35.59 -12.23 -15.92
N GLN A 59 34.28 -12.00 -16.07
CA GLN A 59 33.69 -10.69 -16.34
C GLN A 59 32.95 -10.18 -15.11
N ALA A 60 32.79 -8.86 -15.00
CA ALA A 60 32.09 -8.23 -13.90
C ALA A 60 31.07 -7.20 -14.41
N LEU A 61 29.81 -7.37 -14.03
CA LEU A 61 28.73 -6.45 -14.32
C LEU A 61 28.33 -5.74 -13.03
N ALA A 62 28.22 -4.42 -13.10
CA ALA A 62 27.78 -3.59 -12.00
C ALA A 62 26.48 -2.84 -12.34
N THR A 63 25.65 -2.60 -11.33
CA THR A 63 24.54 -1.65 -11.36
C THR A 63 24.65 -0.65 -10.21
N LEU A 64 24.01 0.50 -10.37
CA LEU A 64 23.88 1.52 -9.34
C LEU A 64 22.40 1.84 -9.15
N SER A 65 22.00 1.95 -7.88
CA SER A 65 20.75 2.55 -7.46
C SER A 65 21.04 3.74 -6.56
N GLU A 66 20.34 4.84 -6.78
CA GLU A 66 20.44 6.07 -5.98
C GLU A 66 19.07 6.42 -5.41
N ASN A 67 19.04 6.81 -4.14
CA ASN A 67 17.86 7.22 -3.41
C ASN A 67 17.97 8.70 -3.05
N GLU A 68 16.94 9.46 -3.36
CA GLU A 68 16.80 10.85 -2.93
C GLU A 68 15.60 10.92 -1.98
N TYR A 69 15.81 11.42 -0.77
CA TYR A 69 14.77 11.61 0.24
C TYR A 69 14.23 13.04 0.20
N GLU A 70 13.01 13.25 0.69
CA GLU A 70 12.46 14.60 0.72
C GLU A 70 13.29 15.50 1.65
N THR A 71 13.57 16.71 1.18
CA THR A 71 14.27 17.72 2.00
C THR A 71 13.25 18.77 2.46
N PRO A 72 12.92 18.83 3.77
CA PRO A 72 11.99 19.81 4.31
C PRO A 72 12.40 21.25 4.00
N GLY A 73 11.45 22.09 3.54
CA GLY A 73 11.65 23.53 3.39
C GLY A 73 12.59 24.00 2.27
N VAL A 74 12.99 23.12 1.34
CA VAL A 74 13.91 23.43 0.24
C VAL A 74 13.22 23.24 -1.13
N ASN A 75 13.48 24.14 -2.10
CA ASN A 75 13.14 23.99 -3.53
C ASN A 75 11.67 23.75 -3.91
N ASN A 76 10.71 24.55 -3.42
CA ASN A 76 9.28 24.36 -3.69
C ASN A 76 8.74 22.96 -3.31
N ASN A 77 9.49 22.22 -2.49
CA ASN A 77 9.07 20.93 -1.98
C ASN A 77 7.92 21.15 -0.99
N THR A 78 6.83 20.42 -1.14
CA THR A 78 5.66 20.49 -0.26
C THR A 78 5.92 19.83 1.10
N ALA A 79 7.09 19.23 1.29
CA ALA A 79 7.53 18.62 2.53
C ALA A 79 7.61 19.67 3.67
N PRO A 80 6.85 19.48 4.77
CA PRO A 80 6.79 20.40 5.89
C PRO A 80 8.11 20.42 6.65
N THR A 81 8.49 21.59 7.17
CA THR A 81 9.67 21.79 8.03
C THR A 81 9.48 21.26 9.45
N ASP A 82 8.25 20.95 9.83
CA ASP A 82 7.91 20.38 11.11
C ASP A 82 8.43 18.93 11.22
N ALA A 83 9.36 18.74 12.15
CA ALA A 83 10.10 17.50 12.36
C ALA A 83 9.20 16.30 12.68
N GLU A 84 8.01 16.53 13.24
CA GLU A 84 7.08 15.46 13.62
C GLU A 84 6.45 14.77 12.40
N TYR A 85 6.51 15.37 11.21
CA TYR A 85 6.11 14.70 9.97
C TYR A 85 7.11 13.66 9.48
N PHE A 86 8.36 13.69 9.97
CA PHE A 86 9.45 12.83 9.52
C PHE A 86 9.63 12.83 7.98
N ALA A 87 9.36 13.98 7.34
CA ALA A 87 9.38 14.09 5.89
C ALA A 87 10.74 13.71 5.29
N HIS A 88 11.85 13.94 6.02
CA HIS A 88 13.19 13.53 5.61
C HIS A 88 13.39 12.01 5.52
N LEU A 89 12.48 11.20 6.05
CA LEU A 89 12.50 9.74 5.90
C LEU A 89 11.79 9.26 4.63
N ASN A 90 10.98 10.11 4.01
CA ASN A 90 10.19 9.73 2.84
C ASN A 90 11.07 9.72 1.58
N LEU A 91 11.12 8.57 0.92
CA LEU A 91 11.90 8.36 -0.29
C LEU A 91 11.21 9.06 -1.47
N LYS A 92 11.80 10.15 -1.93
CA LYS A 92 11.25 10.98 -3.00
C LYS A 92 11.49 10.37 -4.37
N ARG A 93 12.73 9.96 -4.65
CA ARG A 93 13.13 9.40 -5.94
C ARG A 93 14.07 8.23 -5.76
N THR A 94 13.94 7.26 -6.65
CA THR A 94 14.93 6.21 -6.85
C THR A 94 15.38 6.20 -8.30
N LYS A 95 16.67 6.39 -8.54
CA LYS A 95 17.28 6.25 -9.86
C LYS A 95 17.90 4.87 -9.95
N SER A 96 17.64 4.17 -11.04
CA SER A 96 18.31 2.91 -11.34
C SER A 96 19.07 3.04 -12.64
N HIS A 97 20.31 2.54 -12.66
CA HIS A 97 21.20 2.64 -13.80
C HIS A 97 21.27 1.33 -14.57
N HIS A 98 21.53 1.42 -15.88
CA HIS A 98 21.84 0.26 -16.71
C HIS A 98 23.11 -0.45 -16.23
N PHE A 99 23.20 -1.74 -16.53
CA PHE A 99 24.42 -2.52 -16.27
C PHE A 99 25.64 -1.91 -16.95
N ARG A 100 26.77 -1.94 -16.25
CA ARG A 100 28.08 -1.53 -16.78
C ARG A 100 29.09 -2.64 -16.56
N ASN A 101 29.88 -2.91 -17.59
CA ASN A 101 31.04 -3.76 -17.45
C ASN A 101 32.13 -2.99 -16.71
N ILE A 102 32.70 -3.59 -15.67
CA ILE A 102 33.81 -3.02 -14.90
C ILE A 102 35.00 -3.98 -14.88
N PRO A 103 36.24 -3.48 -14.72
CA PRO A 103 37.40 -4.34 -14.57
C PRO A 103 37.24 -5.31 -13.38
N LEU A 104 37.64 -6.57 -13.56
CA LEU A 104 37.54 -7.59 -12.51
C LEU A 104 38.29 -7.20 -11.23
N SER A 105 39.45 -6.57 -11.36
CA SER A 105 40.22 -6.04 -10.21
C SER A 105 39.40 -5.01 -9.42
N LEU A 106 38.65 -4.16 -10.10
CA LEU A 106 37.78 -3.17 -9.47
C LEU A 106 36.55 -3.83 -8.82
N ALA A 107 35.96 -4.84 -9.47
CA ALA A 107 34.85 -5.61 -8.89
C ALA A 107 35.25 -6.25 -7.55
N GLN A 108 36.46 -6.80 -7.47
CA GLN A 108 36.97 -7.52 -6.30
C GLN A 108 37.37 -6.62 -5.13
N THR A 109 38.07 -5.51 -5.40
CA THR A 109 38.68 -4.69 -4.33
C THR A 109 38.39 -3.19 -4.44
N GLY A 110 37.67 -2.76 -5.48
CA GLY A 110 37.35 -1.35 -5.69
C GLY A 110 36.51 -0.77 -4.55
N THR A 111 36.69 0.52 -4.30
CA THR A 111 35.82 1.28 -3.39
C THR A 111 34.48 1.61 -4.04
N PHE A 112 33.49 1.97 -3.22
CA PHE A 112 32.21 2.48 -3.72
C PHE A 112 32.40 3.59 -4.75
N SER A 113 33.19 4.64 -4.44
CA SER A 113 33.39 5.79 -5.32
C SER A 113 34.03 5.44 -6.66
N GLN A 114 34.96 4.47 -6.68
CA GLN A 114 35.60 4.05 -7.92
C GLN A 114 34.63 3.29 -8.84
N ILE A 115 33.77 2.43 -8.28
CA ILE A 115 32.77 1.69 -9.07
C ILE A 115 31.63 2.62 -9.48
N ALA A 116 31.15 3.47 -8.57
CA ALA A 116 30.12 4.47 -8.83
C ALA A 116 30.53 5.44 -9.96
N GLY A 117 31.83 5.71 -10.14
CA GLY A 117 32.35 6.53 -11.24
C GLY A 117 32.06 6.00 -12.66
N TYR A 118 31.63 4.74 -12.81
CA TYR A 118 31.19 4.18 -14.10
C TYR A 118 29.75 4.58 -14.49
N PHE A 119 29.03 5.21 -13.56
CA PHE A 119 27.65 5.64 -13.72
C PHE A 119 27.58 7.17 -13.73
N ASN A 120 26.72 7.69 -14.60
CA ASN A 120 26.41 9.11 -14.75
C ASN A 120 24.99 9.28 -15.31
N SER A 121 24.55 10.51 -15.55
CA SER A 121 23.20 10.81 -16.05
C SER A 121 22.82 10.07 -17.35
N SER A 122 23.80 9.79 -18.24
CA SER A 122 23.55 9.04 -19.48
C SER A 122 23.28 7.55 -19.27
N THR A 123 23.58 7.03 -18.08
CA THR A 123 23.42 5.61 -17.71
C THR A 123 22.16 5.34 -16.90
N ILE A 124 21.38 6.37 -16.56
CA ILE A 124 20.09 6.21 -15.89
C ILE A 124 19.17 5.43 -16.82
N ALA A 125 18.62 4.34 -16.30
CA ALA A 125 17.66 3.50 -16.99
C ALA A 125 16.22 3.92 -16.68
N THR A 126 15.94 4.20 -15.40
CA THR A 126 14.61 4.59 -14.93
C THR A 126 14.72 5.43 -13.67
N ILE A 127 13.74 6.30 -13.48
CA ILE A 127 13.56 7.09 -12.26
C ILE A 127 12.19 6.74 -11.71
N GLY A 128 12.12 6.23 -10.49
CA GLY A 128 10.89 6.18 -9.70
C GLY A 128 10.77 7.48 -8.90
N GLU A 129 9.57 8.03 -8.79
CA GLU A 129 9.29 9.21 -7.97
C GLU A 129 7.99 9.00 -7.18
N THR A 130 7.93 9.46 -5.93
CA THR A 130 6.72 9.41 -5.10
C THR A 130 6.44 10.76 -4.45
N ASP A 131 5.21 11.24 -4.56
CA ASP A 131 4.68 12.39 -3.84
C ASP A 131 3.94 11.96 -2.58
N TYR A 132 4.07 12.78 -1.55
CA TYR A 132 3.46 12.56 -0.24
C TYR A 132 2.55 13.72 0.14
N ALA A 133 1.40 13.40 0.75
CA ALA A 133 0.55 14.38 1.41
C ALA A 133 0.91 14.52 2.89
N TYR A 134 0.96 15.78 3.33
CA TYR A 134 1.26 16.19 4.70
C TYR A 134 0.09 17.02 5.25
N ILE A 135 -0.94 16.33 5.73
CA ILE A 135 -2.16 16.98 6.19
C ILE A 135 -2.15 17.01 7.73
N PRO A 136 -2.26 18.18 8.38
CA PRO A 136 -2.22 18.31 9.84
C PRO A 136 -3.21 17.40 10.57
N ASP A 137 -4.39 17.20 9.99
CA ASP A 137 -5.44 16.39 10.59
C ASP A 137 -5.11 14.88 10.56
N TYR A 138 -4.38 14.39 9.56
CA TYR A 138 -3.82 13.02 9.56
C TYR A 138 -2.73 12.89 10.62
N LYS A 139 -1.85 13.89 10.70
CA LYS A 139 -0.77 13.92 11.68
C LYS A 139 -1.29 13.90 13.12
N ALA A 140 -2.38 14.62 13.41
CA ALA A 140 -3.03 14.59 14.73
C ALA A 140 -3.50 13.18 15.15
N ARG A 141 -3.59 12.24 14.20
CA ARG A 141 -3.94 10.82 14.42
C ARG A 141 -2.75 9.88 14.29
N GLY A 142 -1.52 10.41 14.20
CA GLY A 142 -0.28 9.64 14.05
C GLY A 142 0.02 9.21 12.61
N ILE A 143 -0.73 9.70 11.61
CA ILE A 143 -0.47 9.44 10.19
C ILE A 143 0.37 10.60 9.65
N ASN A 144 1.70 10.41 9.65
CA ASN A 144 2.66 11.49 9.37
C ASN A 144 2.86 11.75 7.88
N SER A 145 2.59 10.80 7.00
CA SER A 145 2.63 11.03 5.56
C SER A 145 1.80 9.97 4.86
N LEU A 146 1.25 10.32 3.70
CA LEU A 146 0.54 9.38 2.83
C LEU A 146 1.09 9.50 1.42
N PRO A 147 1.56 8.43 0.77
CA PRO A 147 1.96 8.48 -0.63
C PRO A 147 0.73 8.72 -1.49
N THR A 148 0.70 9.82 -2.24
CA THR A 148 -0.45 10.23 -3.07
C THR A 148 -0.25 9.97 -4.54
N GLU A 149 0.98 9.99 -5.03
CA GLU A 149 1.27 9.71 -6.44
C GLU A 149 2.63 9.05 -6.59
N SER A 150 2.72 7.97 -7.36
CA SER A 150 3.97 7.34 -7.75
C SER A 150 4.09 7.35 -9.26
N ARG A 151 5.27 7.74 -9.76
CA ARG A 151 5.57 7.90 -11.18
C ARG A 151 6.82 7.11 -11.54
N ALA A 152 6.81 6.47 -12.70
CA ALA A 152 8.04 6.03 -13.36
C ALA A 152 8.34 7.00 -14.49
N LEU A 153 9.55 7.53 -14.52
CA LEU A 153 10.04 8.45 -15.54
C LEU A 153 11.17 7.80 -16.35
N ASP A 154 11.29 8.23 -17.60
CA ASP A 154 12.49 7.97 -18.39
C ASP A 154 13.67 8.84 -17.88
N LYS A 155 14.83 8.70 -18.53
CA LYS A 155 16.04 9.44 -18.16
C LYS A 155 15.93 10.95 -18.47
N GLU A 156 15.07 11.35 -19.40
CA GLU A 156 14.76 12.74 -19.73
C GLU A 156 13.76 13.37 -18.74
N GLY A 157 13.11 12.55 -17.90
CA GLY A 157 12.11 12.98 -16.93
C GLY A 157 10.68 13.01 -17.47
N ASN A 158 10.41 12.37 -18.62
CA ASN A 158 9.05 12.18 -19.11
C ASN A 158 8.38 11.06 -18.31
N VAL A 159 7.12 11.26 -17.94
CA VAL A 159 6.34 10.25 -17.22
C VAL A 159 5.96 9.11 -18.17
N LEU A 160 6.39 7.90 -17.83
CA LEU A 160 6.06 6.66 -18.55
C LEU A 160 4.79 6.02 -18.00
N THR A 161 4.64 6.03 -16.68
CA THR A 161 3.43 5.58 -15.98
C THR A 161 3.28 6.35 -14.68
N LYS A 162 2.04 6.53 -14.23
CA LYS A 162 1.75 7.11 -12.93
C LYS A 162 0.53 6.43 -12.29
N THR A 163 0.62 6.26 -10.98
CA THR A 163 -0.47 5.76 -10.12
C THR A 163 -0.75 6.83 -9.07
N GLN A 164 -2.01 7.14 -8.84
CA GLN A 164 -2.46 8.09 -7.82
C GLN A 164 -3.35 7.39 -6.80
N THR A 165 -3.19 7.72 -5.53
CA THR A 165 -4.04 7.24 -4.45
C THR A 165 -4.67 8.41 -3.73
N LEU A 166 -5.99 8.38 -3.62
CA LEU A 166 -6.79 9.32 -2.84
C LEU A 166 -7.27 8.63 -1.57
N PHE A 167 -7.32 9.39 -0.48
CA PHE A 167 -7.62 8.87 0.85
C PHE A 167 -8.83 9.55 1.46
N ASP A 168 -9.67 8.76 2.12
CA ASP A 168 -10.84 9.20 2.88
C ASP A 168 -11.74 10.21 2.16
N GLU A 169 -12.00 9.99 0.87
CA GLU A 169 -12.93 10.82 0.12
C GLU A 169 -14.35 10.71 0.69
N GLN A 170 -14.98 11.85 0.97
CA GLN A 170 -16.30 11.96 1.63
C GLN A 170 -17.38 11.03 1.05
N ASN A 171 -17.41 10.86 -0.27
CA ASN A 171 -18.41 10.06 -0.98
C ASN A 171 -18.26 8.55 -0.74
N TYR A 172 -17.09 8.10 -0.26
CA TYR A 172 -16.72 6.70 -0.07
C TYR A 172 -16.56 6.30 1.39
N LEU A 173 -17.09 7.15 2.27
CA LEU A 173 -17.20 6.87 3.68
C LEU A 173 -18.65 6.50 3.95
N GLY A 174 -18.87 5.28 4.42
CA GLY A 174 -20.20 4.76 4.73
C GLY A 174 -20.93 5.74 5.64
N ALA A 175 -22.19 6.04 5.30
CA ALA A 175 -23.02 6.90 6.13
C ALA A 175 -23.04 6.34 7.56
N SER A 176 -22.78 7.20 8.54
CA SER A 176 -22.90 6.94 9.98
C SER A 176 -24.32 6.50 10.41
N SER A 177 -25.29 6.53 9.48
CA SER A 177 -26.72 6.39 9.77
C SER A 177 -27.35 5.04 9.35
N GLY A 178 -26.57 4.03 8.94
CA GLY A 178 -27.16 2.84 8.33
C GLY A 178 -27.54 1.67 9.26
N TYR A 179 -26.79 1.39 10.32
CA TYR A 179 -26.87 0.07 10.98
C TYR A 179 -26.66 0.08 12.51
N LEU A 180 -26.89 1.21 13.17
CA LEU A 180 -26.84 1.31 14.63
C LEU A 180 -28.07 2.01 15.20
N SER A 181 -29.25 1.40 15.05
CA SER A 181 -30.31 1.59 16.03
C SER A 181 -30.28 0.39 16.99
N GLY A 182 -29.49 0.51 18.06
CA GLY A 182 -29.51 -0.43 19.19
C GLY A 182 -28.21 -1.22 19.38
N ASN A 183 -27.59 -1.01 20.55
CA ASN A 183 -26.43 -1.73 21.08
C ASN A 183 -25.13 -1.61 20.27
N LEU A 184 -24.44 -0.49 20.54
CA LEU A 184 -23.00 -0.39 20.42
C LEU A 184 -22.30 -1.67 20.91
N VAL A 185 -21.19 -2.02 20.26
CA VAL A 185 -20.00 -2.42 21.04
C VAL A 185 -19.74 -1.21 21.94
N SER A 186 -20.26 -1.23 23.18
CA SER A 186 -20.41 -0.05 24.07
C SER A 186 -19.14 0.77 24.30
N THR A 187 -17.99 0.28 23.86
CA THR A 187 -16.67 0.87 23.97
C THR A 187 -16.14 1.50 22.68
N TRP A 188 -16.83 1.36 21.54
CA TRP A 188 -16.39 1.95 20.28
C TRP A 188 -17.13 3.26 20.00
N THR A 189 -16.38 4.36 19.88
CA THR A 189 -16.87 5.66 19.45
C THR A 189 -16.43 5.88 18.00
N ASP A 190 -17.40 6.11 17.11
CA ASP A 190 -17.09 6.45 15.73
C ASP A 190 -16.32 7.78 15.68
N PRO A 191 -15.07 7.80 15.16
CA PRO A 191 -14.33 9.04 14.95
C PRO A 191 -15.10 10.08 14.13
N SER A 192 -16.06 9.63 13.30
CA SER A 192 -16.93 10.48 12.50
C SER A 192 -17.95 11.29 13.31
N THR A 193 -18.26 10.83 14.53
CA THR A 193 -19.28 11.38 15.43
C THR A 193 -18.69 12.12 16.64
N ASP A 194 -17.37 12.04 16.84
CA ASP A 194 -16.69 12.74 17.92
C ASP A 194 -16.72 14.26 17.67
N LEU A 195 -17.60 14.95 18.42
CA LEU A 195 -17.77 16.39 18.31
C LEU A 195 -16.56 17.19 18.79
N SER A 196 -15.63 16.57 19.53
CA SER A 196 -14.38 17.21 19.95
C SER A 196 -13.37 17.35 18.80
N ILE A 197 -13.61 16.67 17.69
CA ILE A 197 -12.77 16.72 16.48
C ILE A 197 -13.43 17.68 15.46
N PRO A 198 -12.67 18.56 14.77
CA PRO A 198 -13.19 19.40 13.70
C PRO A 198 -13.85 18.57 12.59
N ALA A 199 -14.96 19.04 12.01
CA ALA A 199 -15.78 18.27 11.08
C ALA A 199 -15.01 17.77 9.84
N ASN A 200 -14.02 18.53 9.37
CA ASN A 200 -13.10 18.17 8.29
C ASN A 200 -12.09 17.06 8.67
N SER A 201 -11.89 16.79 9.96
CA SER A 201 -10.90 15.85 10.49
C SER A 201 -11.53 14.55 11.01
N ARG A 202 -12.87 14.48 11.06
CA ARG A 202 -13.66 13.37 11.62
C ARG A 202 -13.58 12.07 10.80
N LEU A 203 -13.12 12.15 9.57
CA LEU A 203 -13.18 11.06 8.60
C LEU A 203 -11.82 10.50 8.18
N LEU A 204 -10.76 11.10 8.68
CA LEU A 204 -9.40 10.86 8.25
C LEU A 204 -8.83 9.64 8.98
N ARG A 205 -8.83 8.49 8.32
CA ARG A 205 -8.33 7.19 8.80
C ARG A 205 -7.12 6.69 7.99
N GLY A 206 -6.71 7.42 6.96
CA GLY A 206 -5.67 7.05 6.02
C GLY A 206 -6.10 5.93 5.08
N LYS A 207 -7.41 5.79 4.83
CA LYS A 207 -7.90 4.68 4.00
C LYS A 207 -7.86 5.05 2.53
N PRO A 208 -7.23 4.24 1.66
CA PRO A 208 -7.22 4.50 0.22
C PRO A 208 -8.63 4.26 -0.34
N THR A 209 -9.32 5.32 -0.73
CA THR A 209 -10.69 5.25 -1.27
C THR A 209 -10.73 5.17 -2.78
N THR A 210 -9.75 5.78 -3.47
CA THR A 210 -9.60 5.69 -4.92
C THR A 210 -8.15 5.43 -5.27
N THR A 211 -7.90 4.47 -6.14
CA THR A 211 -6.62 4.28 -6.80
C THR A 211 -6.80 4.49 -8.30
N LYS A 212 -5.94 5.30 -8.91
CA LYS A 212 -5.99 5.64 -10.33
C LYS A 212 -4.71 5.23 -11.02
N LEU A 213 -4.83 4.56 -12.15
CA LEU A 213 -3.74 4.31 -13.08
C LEU A 213 -3.90 5.22 -14.29
N TRP A 214 -2.83 5.92 -14.67
CA TRP A 214 -2.87 6.77 -15.86
C TRP A 214 -2.65 5.95 -17.12
N ASN A 215 -3.56 6.13 -18.06
CA ASN A 215 -3.41 5.65 -19.42
C ASN A 215 -2.79 6.77 -20.28
N ASN A 216 -1.53 6.60 -20.65
CA ASN A 216 -0.80 7.54 -21.49
C ASN A 216 -1.40 7.66 -22.91
N GLU A 217 -1.88 6.56 -23.49
CA GLU A 217 -2.37 6.54 -24.88
C GLU A 217 -3.60 7.43 -25.08
N THR A 218 -4.48 7.49 -24.07
CA THR A 218 -5.71 8.29 -24.10
C THR A 218 -5.63 9.53 -23.21
N ASN A 219 -4.49 9.74 -22.53
CA ASN A 219 -4.31 10.74 -21.48
C ASN A 219 -5.47 10.77 -20.47
N SER A 220 -5.89 9.59 -20.01
CA SER A 220 -7.05 9.42 -19.13
C SER A 220 -6.67 8.64 -17.86
N TRP A 221 -7.60 8.58 -16.90
CA TRP A 221 -7.41 7.85 -15.66
C TRP A 221 -8.36 6.67 -15.57
N ILE A 222 -7.80 5.51 -15.31
CA ILE A 222 -8.49 4.26 -15.00
C ILE A 222 -8.55 4.19 -13.48
N SER A 223 -9.74 4.26 -12.90
CA SER A 223 -9.91 4.39 -11.44
C SER A 223 -10.67 3.20 -10.86
N SER A 224 -10.14 2.63 -9.78
CA SER A 224 -10.83 1.65 -8.93
C SER A 224 -11.09 2.33 -7.58
N CYS A 225 -12.27 2.09 -7.00
CA CYS A 225 -12.64 2.73 -5.74
C CYS A 225 -13.16 1.71 -4.73
N VAL A 226 -13.01 2.05 -3.45
CA VAL A 226 -13.50 1.26 -2.32
C VAL A 226 -14.23 2.18 -1.35
N GLN A 227 -15.45 1.80 -1.00
CA GLN A 227 -16.21 2.38 0.10
C GLN A 227 -16.02 1.55 1.36
N TYR A 228 -15.76 2.22 2.48
CA TYR A 228 -15.59 1.60 3.78
C TYR A 228 -16.77 1.88 4.70
N ASP A 229 -17.05 0.97 5.63
CA ASP A 229 -17.96 1.24 6.74
C ASP A 229 -17.32 2.15 7.82
N GLN A 230 -18.12 2.42 8.85
CA GLN A 230 -17.71 3.21 10.02
C GLN A 230 -16.59 2.53 10.83
N TYR A 231 -16.42 1.21 10.77
CA TYR A 231 -15.43 0.49 11.56
C TYR A 231 -14.07 0.39 10.90
N GLY A 232 -14.00 0.34 9.58
CA GLY A 232 -12.80 -0.27 9.01
C GLY A 232 -13.00 -0.88 7.66
N SER A 233 -14.11 -1.59 7.52
CA SER A 233 -14.20 -2.72 6.63
C SER A 233 -14.64 -2.30 5.23
N PRO A 234 -14.06 -2.88 4.18
CA PRO A 234 -14.49 -2.61 2.80
C PRO A 234 -15.92 -3.14 2.62
N ARG A 235 -16.82 -2.27 2.17
CA ARG A 235 -18.23 -2.55 1.91
C ARG A 235 -18.51 -2.67 0.43
N LYS A 236 -18.03 -1.73 -0.37
CA LYS A 236 -18.25 -1.73 -1.82
C LYS A 236 -16.93 -1.52 -2.52
N ALA A 237 -16.69 -2.28 -3.57
CA ALA A 237 -15.54 -2.08 -4.44
C ALA A 237 -16.02 -2.12 -5.89
N TRP A 238 -15.54 -1.18 -6.69
CA TRP A 238 -15.80 -1.19 -8.12
C TRP A 238 -14.54 -0.89 -8.90
N GLU A 239 -14.42 -1.62 -9.99
CA GLU A 239 -13.36 -1.50 -10.97
C GLU A 239 -13.77 -0.47 -12.05
N PRO A 240 -12.82 0.00 -12.85
CA PRO A 240 -13.09 0.92 -13.95
C PRO A 240 -14.03 0.26 -14.95
N ASN A 241 -15.20 0.84 -15.14
CA ASN A 241 -16.17 0.45 -16.16
C ASN A 241 -16.62 1.68 -16.95
N GLU A 242 -17.16 1.46 -18.15
CA GLU A 242 -17.70 2.54 -18.99
C GLU A 242 -18.91 3.23 -18.31
N ASP A 243 -19.61 2.49 -17.45
CA ASP A 243 -20.64 3.00 -16.56
C ASP A 243 -20.03 3.55 -15.26
N TYR A 244 -19.43 4.75 -15.33
CA TYR A 244 -19.00 5.55 -14.16
C TYR A 244 -20.12 5.81 -13.13
N ASN A 245 -21.33 5.33 -13.40
CA ASN A 245 -22.44 5.32 -12.50
C ASN A 245 -22.21 4.28 -11.39
N SER A 246 -22.22 4.76 -10.15
CA SER A 246 -21.98 4.07 -8.87
C SER A 246 -22.82 2.81 -8.56
N SER A 247 -23.50 2.20 -9.54
CA SER A 247 -24.42 1.08 -9.36
C SER A 247 -23.80 -0.30 -9.60
N ARG A 248 -22.64 -0.39 -10.25
CA ARG A 248 -21.94 -1.67 -10.50
C ARG A 248 -20.75 -1.86 -9.56
N PHE A 249 -21.02 -2.38 -8.38
CA PHE A 249 -20.01 -2.69 -7.38
C PHE A 249 -20.17 -4.11 -6.86
N THR A 250 -19.07 -4.69 -6.40
CA THR A 250 -19.10 -5.84 -5.50
C THR A 250 -19.39 -5.32 -4.10
N GLU A 251 -20.45 -5.81 -3.45
CA GLU A 251 -20.80 -5.46 -2.07
C GLU A 251 -20.48 -6.60 -1.12
N THR A 252 -19.76 -6.28 -0.04
CA THR A 252 -19.57 -7.14 1.13
C THR A 252 -20.42 -6.59 2.26
N GLU A 253 -21.31 -7.43 2.78
CA GLU A 253 -22.17 -7.14 3.90
C GLU A 253 -21.62 -7.83 5.16
N TYR A 254 -21.76 -7.16 6.30
CA TYR A 254 -21.37 -7.64 7.62
C TYR A 254 -22.62 -7.62 8.50
N SER A 255 -22.92 -8.74 9.16
CA SER A 255 -24.12 -8.83 10.03
C SER A 255 -23.84 -8.33 11.44
N SER A 256 -24.83 -7.68 12.04
CA SER A 256 -24.85 -7.34 13.47
C SER A 256 -24.80 -8.57 14.36
N ASP A 257 -25.26 -9.74 13.87
CA ASP A 257 -25.24 -11.00 14.62
C ASP A 257 -23.82 -11.40 15.03
N TYR A 258 -22.82 -10.95 14.28
CA TYR A 258 -21.40 -11.17 14.53
C TYR A 258 -20.67 -9.88 14.91
N GLY A 259 -21.40 -8.87 15.40
CA GLY A 259 -20.83 -7.56 15.72
C GLY A 259 -20.14 -6.88 14.54
N PHE A 260 -20.56 -7.17 13.31
CA PHE A 260 -19.95 -6.71 12.06
C PHE A 260 -18.49 -7.17 11.84
N ALA A 261 -18.02 -8.17 12.57
CA ALA A 261 -16.63 -8.63 12.49
C ALA A 261 -16.32 -9.49 11.25
N TYR A 262 -17.30 -10.22 10.73
CA TYR A 262 -17.11 -11.18 9.63
C TYR A 262 -17.98 -10.82 8.42
N PRO A 263 -17.47 -11.03 7.19
CA PRO A 263 -18.25 -10.84 5.98
C PRO A 263 -19.29 -11.97 5.86
N THR A 264 -20.56 -11.61 5.95
CA THR A 264 -21.67 -12.58 5.92
C THR A 264 -22.28 -12.74 4.55
N LYS A 265 -22.11 -11.77 3.65
CA LYS A 265 -22.57 -11.89 2.27
C LYS A 265 -21.69 -11.10 1.34
N VAL A 266 -21.38 -11.67 0.19
CA VAL A 266 -20.72 -10.98 -0.92
C VAL A 266 -21.63 -11.07 -2.13
N THR A 267 -21.96 -9.93 -2.71
CA THR A 267 -22.79 -9.82 -3.92
C THR A 267 -21.95 -9.20 -5.02
N THR A 268 -21.88 -9.85 -6.19
CA THR A 268 -21.23 -9.32 -7.38
C THR A 268 -22.27 -8.75 -8.34
N PRO A 269 -21.95 -7.67 -9.07
CA PRO A 269 -22.86 -7.12 -10.06
C PRO A 269 -22.97 -8.08 -11.25
N PRO A 270 -24.04 -7.99 -12.07
CA PRO A 270 -24.15 -8.79 -13.28
C PRO A 270 -22.96 -8.54 -14.22
N PRO A 271 -22.34 -9.59 -14.80
CA PRO A 271 -21.27 -9.45 -15.78
C PRO A 271 -21.68 -8.61 -17.00
N ASP A 272 -22.88 -8.86 -17.53
CA ASP A 272 -23.44 -8.13 -18.67
C ASP A 272 -24.88 -7.65 -18.36
N PRO A 273 -25.06 -6.42 -17.85
CA PRO A 273 -26.37 -5.86 -17.56
C PRO A 273 -27.32 -5.81 -18.78
N THR A 274 -26.75 -5.79 -20.00
CA THR A 274 -27.53 -5.69 -21.25
C THR A 274 -28.00 -7.04 -21.78
N ASN A 275 -27.47 -8.14 -21.21
CA ASN A 275 -27.74 -9.51 -21.67
C ASN A 275 -27.39 -9.74 -23.15
N THR A 276 -26.41 -9.01 -23.69
CA THR A 276 -26.02 -9.09 -25.11
C THR A 276 -25.05 -10.24 -25.36
N HIS A 277 -24.10 -10.45 -24.45
CA HIS A 277 -23.00 -11.41 -24.56
C HIS A 277 -22.85 -12.33 -23.33
N GLY A 278 -23.62 -12.09 -22.27
CA GLY A 278 -23.53 -12.87 -21.03
C GLY A 278 -24.77 -12.76 -20.16
N THR A 279 -24.66 -13.24 -18.92
CA THR A 279 -25.74 -13.16 -17.93
C THR A 279 -25.92 -11.74 -17.42
N ASN A 280 -27.18 -11.30 -17.34
CA ASN A 280 -27.61 -10.07 -16.68
C ASN A 280 -27.96 -10.26 -15.20
N SER A 281 -27.69 -11.44 -14.64
CA SER A 281 -27.86 -11.73 -13.23
C SER A 281 -26.52 -11.64 -12.50
N GLY A 282 -26.52 -10.99 -11.34
CA GLY A 282 -25.39 -11.02 -10.41
C GLY A 282 -25.31 -12.35 -9.66
N SER A 283 -24.22 -12.56 -8.93
CA SER A 283 -24.02 -13.72 -8.07
C SER A 283 -23.93 -13.29 -6.61
N PHE A 284 -24.22 -14.19 -5.69
CA PHE A 284 -24.00 -13.93 -4.28
C PHE A 284 -23.57 -15.17 -3.52
N ILE A 285 -22.76 -14.96 -2.50
CA ILE A 285 -22.38 -16.00 -1.54
C ILE A 285 -22.70 -15.48 -0.15
N THR A 286 -23.40 -16.28 0.64
CA THR A 286 -23.71 -16.00 2.04
C THR A 286 -22.95 -16.98 2.93
N THR A 287 -22.28 -16.46 3.96
CA THR A 287 -21.53 -17.26 4.94
C THR A 287 -22.09 -17.03 6.34
N SER A 288 -22.32 -18.11 7.09
CA SER A 288 -22.59 -18.06 8.52
C SER A 288 -21.35 -18.49 9.31
N TYR A 289 -21.22 -18.00 10.54
CA TYR A 289 -20.07 -18.25 11.39
C TYR A 289 -20.51 -18.74 12.76
N ASP A 290 -19.62 -19.43 13.44
CA ASP A 290 -19.72 -19.60 14.88
C ASP A 290 -19.30 -18.29 15.56
N PHE A 291 -20.18 -17.71 16.38
CA PHE A 291 -19.93 -16.39 16.98
C PHE A 291 -18.70 -16.37 17.89
N MET A 292 -18.41 -17.48 18.59
CA MET A 292 -17.35 -17.53 19.59
C MET A 292 -15.98 -17.76 18.97
N THR A 293 -15.92 -18.56 17.91
CA THR A 293 -14.66 -18.98 17.27
C THR A 293 -14.38 -18.26 15.96
N GLY A 294 -15.38 -17.63 15.34
CA GLY A 294 -15.27 -17.00 14.03
C GLY A 294 -15.13 -18.00 12.88
N LEU A 295 -15.37 -19.29 13.12
CA LEU A 295 -15.23 -20.33 12.10
C LEU A 295 -16.46 -20.41 11.21
N PRO A 296 -16.30 -20.55 9.88
CA PRO A 296 -17.42 -20.58 8.95
C PRO A 296 -18.21 -21.89 9.07
N LEU A 297 -19.50 -21.81 9.37
CA LEU A 297 -20.38 -22.96 9.55
C LEU A 297 -21.07 -23.36 8.25
N THR A 298 -21.63 -22.39 7.52
CA THR A 298 -22.28 -22.65 6.23
C THR A 298 -21.88 -21.62 5.20
N VAL A 299 -21.79 -22.04 3.94
CA VAL A 299 -21.58 -21.20 2.76
C VAL A 299 -22.65 -21.56 1.75
N SER A 300 -23.49 -20.60 1.37
CA SER A 300 -24.58 -20.79 0.41
C SER A 300 -24.36 -19.90 -0.81
N ASN A 301 -24.65 -20.39 -2.01
CA ASN A 301 -24.58 -19.60 -3.24
C ASN A 301 -25.96 -19.27 -3.81
N GLU A 302 -25.98 -18.50 -4.90
CA GLU A 302 -27.17 -18.07 -5.62
C GLU A 302 -28.01 -19.23 -6.21
N PHE A 303 -27.42 -20.42 -6.35
CA PHE A 303 -28.09 -21.61 -6.88
C PHE A 303 -28.73 -22.48 -5.79
N GLY A 304 -28.77 -22.01 -4.54
CA GLY A 304 -29.32 -22.76 -3.40
C GLY A 304 -28.43 -23.92 -2.93
N GLN A 305 -27.20 -24.01 -3.42
CA GLN A 305 -26.23 -24.99 -2.93
C GLN A 305 -25.62 -24.48 -1.64
N THR A 306 -25.69 -25.28 -0.58
CA THR A 306 -25.12 -24.96 0.73
C THR A 306 -24.04 -25.95 1.09
N THR A 307 -22.82 -25.49 1.36
CA THR A 307 -21.76 -26.30 1.97
C THR A 307 -21.76 -26.05 3.48
N LYS A 308 -21.72 -27.11 4.28
CA LYS A 308 -21.63 -27.03 5.75
C LYS A 308 -20.34 -27.66 6.24
N THR A 309 -19.70 -26.99 7.20
CA THR A 309 -18.51 -27.47 7.92
C THR A 309 -18.84 -27.66 9.39
N GLU A 310 -18.38 -28.76 9.98
CA GLU A 310 -18.53 -29.07 11.41
C GLU A 310 -17.16 -29.12 12.09
N TYR A 311 -17.10 -28.60 13.33
CA TYR A 311 -15.87 -28.46 14.12
C TYR A 311 -16.02 -29.12 15.50
N ASN A 312 -16.33 -30.41 15.55
CA ASN A 312 -16.65 -31.12 16.80
C ASN A 312 -15.42 -31.61 17.59
N ASP A 313 -14.24 -31.05 17.32
CA ASP A 313 -12.98 -31.42 17.95
C ASP A 313 -12.44 -30.28 18.83
N ALA A 314 -11.75 -30.63 19.92
CA ALA A 314 -11.21 -29.68 20.90
C ALA A 314 -10.19 -28.69 20.32
N LEU A 315 -9.57 -29.04 19.19
CA LEU A 315 -8.64 -28.17 18.45
C LEU A 315 -9.32 -27.37 17.34
N LEU A 316 -10.66 -27.37 17.28
CA LEU A 316 -11.45 -26.65 16.27
C LEU A 316 -11.05 -26.98 14.82
N ARG A 317 -10.62 -28.23 14.59
CA ARG A 317 -10.31 -28.71 13.24
C ARG A 317 -11.60 -29.10 12.53
N PRO A 318 -11.71 -28.89 11.20
CA PRO A 318 -12.85 -29.40 10.44
C PRO A 318 -12.96 -30.93 10.62
N THR A 319 -14.06 -31.39 11.20
CA THR A 319 -14.35 -32.82 11.40
C THR A 319 -15.20 -33.38 10.27
N LYS A 320 -15.96 -32.52 9.57
CA LYS A 320 -16.84 -32.91 8.47
C LYS A 320 -17.11 -31.73 7.54
N VAL A 321 -17.15 -31.99 6.24
CA VAL A 321 -17.56 -31.03 5.20
C VAL A 321 -18.54 -31.75 4.28
N TYR A 322 -19.72 -31.16 4.03
CA TYR A 322 -20.72 -31.77 3.15
C TYR A 322 -21.63 -30.72 2.49
N GLY A 323 -22.18 -31.08 1.32
CA GLY A 323 -23.13 -30.25 0.59
C GLY A 323 -24.59 -30.59 0.90
N LEU A 324 -25.45 -29.58 0.86
CA LEU A 324 -26.90 -29.67 0.93
C LEU A 324 -27.45 -28.99 -0.33
N LEU A 325 -28.28 -29.71 -1.08
CA LEU A 325 -29.11 -29.15 -2.14
C LEU A 325 -30.46 -28.85 -1.51
N ILE A 326 -30.76 -27.57 -1.29
CA ILE A 326 -32.11 -27.15 -0.92
C ILE A 326 -32.79 -26.83 -2.25
N SER A 327 -33.76 -27.64 -2.68
CA SER A 327 -34.58 -27.30 -3.84
C SER A 327 -35.24 -25.94 -3.57
N PRO A 328 -35.15 -24.95 -4.48
CA PRO A 328 -35.87 -23.70 -4.31
C PRO A 328 -37.36 -24.03 -4.23
N SER A 329 -38.02 -23.59 -3.17
CA SER A 329 -39.48 -23.63 -3.08
C SER A 329 -40.04 -22.82 -4.26
N GLN A 330 -40.83 -23.49 -5.12
CA GLN A 330 -41.52 -22.88 -6.25
C GLN A 330 -42.50 -21.80 -5.83
#